data_AF-A0AAV6GNE1-F1
#
_entry.id   AF-A0AAV6GNE1-F1
#
_cell.length_a   1.000
_cell.length_b   1.000
_cell.length_c   1.000
_cell.angle_alpha   90.00
_cell.angle_beta   90.00
_cell.angle_gamma   90.00
#
_symmetry.space_group_name_H-M   'P 1'
#
loop_
_entity.id
_entity.type
_entity.pdbx_description
1 polymer ?
#
loop_
_entity_poly.entity_id
_entity_poly.type
_entity_poly.pdbx_seq_one_letter_code
_entity_poly.pdbx_strand_id
1 'polypeptide(L)'
;MDPLTLTDKEIRQFVKLDIDPLKVSVDKLSHNIGNEIMAILALSTSIQDLQERLAKMVVTSDCSGEPVTTEDLGVTGVLTVLLRDALKPCLMQTVEGSPVFIHTSPSSDIAHGNSSILADKMALKLVGPAGFVVTEAGCGAEIGLEKFFNIKCRYSGLQPDVTVMVATVRALKMHGGDQKNVNRLEFGCSHLRRQIENARAYGLPVVVAINMFCSDTENELEMVSAQARLAGAFDVVSCTHWAEGGAGAVALGKAVQRAAEVPHPFKYLYPLEMSIEEKIRTVAQRMYGVKDIQLSAQALNKIRLYTKQGLANLPICVAKTHLSLSPEQGRTGVPKDFTLPIVDIQPNVGAGFLCPVVNNVSAFSGADSPT
;
A
#
# COMPACT_ATOMS: atom_id res chain seq x y z
N MET A 1 -41.60 -12.71 30.07
CA MET A 1 -40.69 -12.20 31.12
C MET A 1 -41.18 -10.84 31.53
N ASP A 2 -41.21 -10.56 32.84
CA ASP A 2 -41.50 -9.23 33.36
C ASP A 2 -40.33 -8.30 32.98
N PRO A 3 -40.56 -7.22 32.20
CA PRO A 3 -39.50 -6.28 31.80
C PRO A 3 -38.72 -5.68 32.98
N LEU A 4 -39.32 -5.64 34.17
CA LEU A 4 -38.71 -5.10 35.39
C LEU A 4 -37.69 -6.06 36.04
N THR A 5 -37.58 -7.28 35.53
CA THR A 5 -36.71 -8.34 36.09
C THR A 5 -35.54 -8.70 35.19
N LEU A 6 -35.40 -8.03 34.04
CA LEU A 6 -34.32 -8.26 33.09
C LEU A 6 -32.99 -7.72 33.63
N THR A 7 -31.93 -8.48 33.48
CA THR A 7 -30.56 -8.02 33.75
C THR A 7 -30.07 -7.08 32.65
N ASP A 8 -29.08 -6.22 32.93
CA ASP A 8 -28.47 -5.31 31.94
C ASP A 8 -28.01 -6.04 30.66
N LYS A 9 -27.58 -7.30 30.78
CA LYS A 9 -27.17 -8.14 29.65
C LYS A 9 -28.34 -8.59 28.78
N GLU A 10 -29.50 -8.84 29.39
CA GLU A 10 -30.74 -9.23 28.69
C GLU A 10 -31.44 -8.00 28.09
N ILE A 11 -31.42 -6.85 28.77
CA ILE A 11 -31.94 -5.59 28.23
C ILE A 11 -31.25 -5.23 26.90
N ARG A 12 -29.93 -5.43 26.80
CA ARG A 12 -29.17 -5.22 25.56
C ARG A 12 -29.57 -6.16 24.41
N GLN A 13 -30.27 -7.26 24.68
CA GLN A 13 -30.83 -8.15 23.64
C GLN A 13 -32.23 -7.72 23.16
N PHE A 14 -32.95 -6.91 23.94
CA PHE A 14 -34.33 -6.50 23.63
C PHE A 14 -34.47 -5.04 23.19
N VAL A 15 -33.47 -4.19 23.45
CA VAL A 15 -33.47 -2.79 23.02
C VAL A 15 -32.94 -2.67 21.59
N LYS A 16 -33.83 -2.37 20.65
CA LYS A 16 -33.45 -1.82 19.35
C LYS A 16 -32.99 -0.39 19.57
N LEU A 17 -31.80 -0.04 19.09
CA LEU A 17 -31.31 1.34 19.01
C LEU A 17 -32.36 2.19 18.27
N ASP A 18 -33.12 2.98 19.01
CA ASP A 18 -34.11 3.91 18.47
C ASP A 18 -33.37 5.18 18.07
N ILE A 19 -32.73 5.11 16.90
CA ILE A 19 -32.08 6.25 16.28
C ILE A 19 -33.19 7.17 15.76
N ASP A 20 -33.44 8.28 16.47
CA ASP A 20 -34.33 9.34 16.00
C ASP A 20 -33.81 9.89 14.66
N PRO A 21 -34.47 9.62 13.52
CA PRO A 21 -33.99 9.98 12.18
C PRO A 21 -33.77 11.49 12.02
N LEU A 22 -34.44 12.30 12.85
CA LEU A 22 -34.38 13.76 12.82
C LEU A 22 -33.17 14.32 13.61
N LYS A 23 -32.55 13.49 14.46
CA LYS A 23 -31.28 13.79 15.16
C LYS A 23 -30.08 13.09 14.54
N VAL A 24 -30.28 12.31 13.48
CA VAL A 24 -29.19 11.74 12.69
C VAL A 24 -28.54 12.84 11.87
N SER A 25 -27.37 13.27 12.29
CA SER A 25 -26.41 13.83 11.35
C SER A 25 -25.95 12.71 10.43
N VAL A 26 -26.50 12.62 9.22
CA VAL A 26 -25.91 11.79 8.17
C VAL A 26 -24.74 12.58 7.61
N ASP A 27 -23.59 12.51 8.27
CA ASP A 27 -22.36 12.82 7.57
C ASP A 27 -22.21 11.79 6.44
N LYS A 28 -21.90 12.26 5.23
CA LYS A 28 -21.70 11.43 4.04
C LYS A 28 -20.98 10.14 4.45
N LEU A 29 -21.58 8.98 4.15
CA LEU A 29 -21.00 7.64 4.36
C LEU A 29 -19.49 7.75 4.16
N SER A 30 -18.75 7.69 5.27
CA SER A 30 -17.32 7.94 5.23
C SER A 30 -16.74 6.92 4.28
N HIS A 31 -16.18 7.37 3.16
CA HIS A 31 -15.54 6.49 2.17
C HIS A 31 -14.45 5.63 2.85
N ASN A 32 -14.02 6.00 4.05
CA ASN A 32 -13.09 5.29 4.91
C ASN A 32 -13.52 3.84 5.27
N ILE A 33 -14.79 3.57 5.63
CA ILE A 33 -15.20 2.24 6.13
C ILE A 33 -15.10 1.16 5.04
N GLY A 34 -15.59 1.45 3.82
CA GLY A 34 -15.49 0.50 2.71
C GLY A 34 -14.05 0.19 2.33
N ASN A 35 -13.17 1.20 2.39
CA ASN A 35 -11.75 1.03 2.15
C ASN A 35 -11.06 0.20 3.25
N GLU A 36 -11.42 0.41 4.52
CA GLU A 36 -10.91 -0.39 5.62
C GLU A 36 -11.34 -1.86 5.51
N ILE A 37 -12.60 -2.14 5.14
CA ILE A 37 -13.08 -3.52 4.91
C ILE A 37 -12.27 -4.22 3.81
N MET A 38 -12.01 -3.53 2.69
CA MET A 38 -11.18 -4.08 1.62
C MET A 38 -9.73 -4.31 2.10
N ALA A 39 -9.17 -3.41 2.90
CA ALA A 39 -7.84 -3.56 3.46
C ALA A 39 -7.76 -4.73 4.47
N ILE A 40 -8.79 -4.91 5.30
CA ILE A 40 -8.93 -6.04 6.21
C ILE A 40 -8.99 -7.34 5.41
N LEU A 41 -9.82 -7.41 4.38
CA LEU A 41 -9.95 -8.60 3.53
C LEU A 41 -8.60 -8.97 2.89
N ALA A 42 -7.86 -7.98 2.38
CA ALA A 42 -6.54 -8.17 1.79
C ALA A 42 -5.47 -8.59 2.83
N LEU A 43 -5.53 -8.08 4.06
CA LEU A 43 -4.53 -8.38 5.09
C LEU A 43 -4.86 -9.62 5.94
N SER A 44 -6.06 -10.18 5.81
CA SER A 44 -6.50 -11.34 6.58
C SER A 44 -5.80 -12.63 6.13
N THR A 45 -5.45 -13.46 7.12
CA THR A 45 -4.75 -14.74 6.92
C THR A 45 -5.65 -15.96 7.09
N SER A 46 -6.84 -15.77 7.68
CA SER A 46 -7.85 -16.79 7.92
C SER A 46 -9.22 -16.14 8.16
N ILE A 47 -10.27 -16.94 8.26
CA ILE A 47 -11.59 -16.42 8.62
C ILE A 47 -11.64 -15.92 10.08
N GLN A 48 -10.86 -16.53 10.97
CA GLN A 48 -10.73 -16.09 12.36
C GLN A 48 -10.02 -14.73 12.43
N ASP A 49 -8.91 -14.57 11.72
CA ASP A 49 -8.19 -13.30 11.61
C ASP A 49 -9.07 -12.20 10.97
N LEU A 50 -9.84 -12.56 9.93
CA LEU A 50 -10.85 -11.66 9.35
C LEU A 50 -11.85 -11.17 10.40
N GLN A 51 -12.43 -12.08 11.17
CA GLN A 51 -13.40 -11.74 12.22
C GLN A 51 -12.77 -10.85 13.31
N GLU A 52 -11.56 -11.18 13.78
CA GLU A 52 -10.84 -10.40 14.80
C GLU A 52 -10.49 -8.99 14.33
N ARG A 53 -10.15 -8.83 13.05
CA ARG A 53 -9.89 -7.54 12.42
C ARG A 53 -11.15 -6.73 12.25
N LEU A 54 -12.22 -7.35 11.76
CA LEU A 54 -13.52 -6.72 11.63
C LEU A 54 -13.99 -6.19 12.98
N ALA A 55 -13.88 -6.97 14.06
CA ALA A 55 -14.28 -6.61 15.42
C ALA A 55 -13.59 -5.35 15.97
N LYS A 56 -12.38 -5.03 15.49
CA LYS A 56 -11.56 -3.89 15.94
C LYS A 56 -11.80 -2.62 15.14
N MET A 57 -12.58 -2.69 14.04
CA MET A 57 -12.90 -1.51 13.23
C MET A 57 -13.63 -0.48 14.09
N VAL A 58 -13.14 0.76 14.06
CA VAL A 58 -13.75 1.88 14.78
C VAL A 58 -14.75 2.57 13.86
N VAL A 59 -16.02 2.57 14.25
CA VAL A 59 -17.12 3.14 13.45
C VAL A 59 -17.33 4.62 13.80
N THR A 60 -17.24 4.94 15.08
CA THR A 60 -17.39 6.32 15.59
C THR A 60 -16.71 6.45 16.96
N SER A 61 -16.79 7.63 17.57
CA SER A 61 -16.50 7.85 18.99
C SER A 61 -17.79 8.12 19.76
N ASP A 62 -17.80 7.77 21.05
CA ASP A 62 -18.87 8.12 21.97
C ASP A 62 -18.77 9.59 22.45
N CYS A 63 -19.69 10.03 23.30
CA CYS A 63 -19.70 11.39 23.85
C CYS A 63 -18.47 11.69 24.75
N SER A 64 -17.76 10.67 25.22
CA SER A 64 -16.54 10.78 26.01
C SER A 64 -15.27 10.78 25.12
N GLY A 65 -15.43 10.54 23.82
CA GLY A 65 -14.33 10.44 22.86
C GLY A 65 -13.70 9.05 22.77
N GLU A 66 -14.28 8.04 23.42
CA GLU A 66 -13.81 6.66 23.37
C GLU A 66 -14.30 5.98 22.07
N PRO A 67 -13.52 5.06 21.49
CA PRO A 67 -13.87 4.43 20.22
C PRO A 67 -15.04 3.45 20.39
N VAL A 68 -16.01 3.53 19.48
CA VAL A 68 -17.10 2.55 19.33
C VAL A 68 -16.77 1.65 18.15
N THR A 69 -16.63 0.36 18.42
CA THR A 69 -16.23 -0.65 17.44
C THR A 69 -17.42 -1.37 16.80
N THR A 70 -17.18 -2.12 15.73
CA THR A 70 -18.15 -3.06 15.15
C THR A 70 -18.59 -4.15 16.13
N GLU A 71 -17.72 -4.54 17.07
CA GLU A 71 -18.06 -5.50 18.12
C GLU A 71 -19.01 -4.89 19.15
N ASP A 72 -18.81 -3.63 19.53
CA ASP A 72 -19.72 -2.91 20.42
C ASP A 72 -21.12 -2.78 19.81
N LEU A 73 -21.21 -2.71 18.47
CA LEU A 73 -22.44 -2.69 17.71
C LEU A 73 -23.03 -4.08 17.42
N GLY A 74 -22.31 -5.17 17.76
CA GLY A 74 -22.76 -6.54 17.52
C GLY A 74 -22.85 -6.95 16.04
N VAL A 75 -22.15 -6.26 15.13
CA VAL A 75 -22.25 -6.48 13.67
C VAL A 75 -21.10 -7.31 13.08
N THR A 76 -20.05 -7.60 13.86
CA THR A 76 -18.87 -8.37 13.42
C THR A 76 -19.23 -9.70 12.76
N GLY A 77 -20.14 -10.47 13.37
CA GLY A 77 -20.55 -11.77 12.85
C GLY A 77 -21.22 -11.66 11.48
N VAL A 78 -22.09 -10.66 11.30
CA VAL A 78 -22.79 -10.42 10.02
C VAL A 78 -21.79 -10.03 8.94
N LEU A 79 -20.85 -9.11 9.24
CA LEU A 79 -19.80 -8.72 8.31
C LEU A 79 -18.93 -9.91 7.89
N THR A 80 -18.56 -10.76 8.86
CA THR A 80 -17.77 -11.98 8.61
C THR A 80 -18.49 -12.93 7.68
N VAL A 81 -19.80 -13.15 7.88
CA VAL A 81 -20.62 -14.02 7.02
C VAL A 81 -20.70 -13.47 5.60
N LEU A 82 -20.91 -12.15 5.45
CA LEU A 82 -20.98 -11.50 4.13
C LEU A 82 -19.66 -11.59 3.36
N LEU A 83 -18.53 -11.53 4.05
CA LEU A 83 -17.19 -11.57 3.45
C LEU A 83 -16.59 -12.98 3.35
N ARG A 84 -17.24 -13.99 3.92
CA ARG A 84 -16.73 -15.37 3.99
C ARG A 84 -16.31 -15.91 2.62
N ASP A 85 -17.16 -15.74 1.62
CA ASP A 85 -16.89 -16.23 0.27
C ASP A 85 -15.95 -15.29 -0.49
N ALA A 86 -16.03 -13.99 -0.20
CA ALA A 86 -15.10 -12.99 -0.73
C ALA A 86 -13.66 -13.14 -0.21
N LEU A 87 -13.43 -13.90 0.86
CA LEU A 87 -12.09 -14.22 1.38
C LEU A 87 -11.33 -15.23 0.50
N LYS A 88 -12.02 -15.95 -0.40
CA LYS A 88 -11.41 -17.02 -1.22
C LYS A 88 -10.80 -16.42 -2.50
N PRO A 89 -9.49 -16.56 -2.74
CA PRO A 89 -8.86 -16.08 -3.96
C PRO A 89 -9.44 -16.72 -5.23
N CYS A 90 -9.60 -15.94 -6.30
CA CYS A 90 -10.03 -16.44 -7.60
C CYS A 90 -8.81 -16.97 -8.38
N LEU A 91 -8.81 -18.25 -8.74
CA LEU A 91 -7.79 -18.84 -9.60
C LEU A 91 -8.17 -18.64 -11.08
N MET A 92 -7.24 -18.07 -11.83
CA MET A 92 -7.31 -17.83 -13.26
C MET A 92 -5.99 -18.28 -13.93
N GLN A 93 -5.80 -17.93 -15.19
CA GLN A 93 -4.57 -18.22 -15.93
C GLN A 93 -4.17 -17.05 -16.83
N THR A 94 -2.88 -16.96 -17.15
CA THR A 94 -2.37 -16.09 -18.21
C THR A 94 -2.77 -16.61 -19.59
N VAL A 95 -2.51 -15.83 -20.64
CA VAL A 95 -2.69 -16.27 -22.04
C VAL A 95 -1.85 -17.49 -22.42
N GLU A 96 -0.79 -17.80 -21.65
CA GLU A 96 0.10 -18.95 -21.85
C GLU A 96 -0.17 -20.09 -20.85
N GLY A 97 -1.25 -20.01 -20.07
CA GLY A 97 -1.65 -21.07 -19.15
C GLY A 97 -0.96 -21.08 -17.79
N SER A 98 -0.15 -20.06 -17.46
CA SER A 98 0.43 -19.92 -16.12
C SER A 98 -0.68 -19.56 -15.12
N PRO A 99 -0.76 -20.21 -13.95
CA PRO A 99 -1.80 -19.95 -12.96
C PRO A 99 -1.64 -18.55 -12.34
N VAL A 100 -2.76 -17.86 -12.11
CA VAL A 100 -2.81 -16.51 -11.51
C VAL A 100 -3.88 -16.47 -10.43
N PHE A 101 -3.55 -15.97 -9.24
CA PHE A 101 -4.58 -15.58 -8.27
C PHE A 101 -4.93 -14.11 -8.45
N ILE A 102 -6.22 -13.82 -8.64
CA ILE A 102 -6.76 -12.47 -8.59
C ILE A 102 -7.59 -12.35 -7.31
N HIS A 103 -7.17 -11.51 -6.38
CA HIS A 103 -7.86 -11.37 -5.11
C HIS A 103 -7.55 -10.07 -4.39
N THR A 104 -8.60 -9.28 -4.16
CA THR A 104 -8.61 -7.95 -3.52
C THR A 104 -7.78 -6.89 -4.25
N SER A 105 -8.15 -5.62 -4.09
CA SER A 105 -7.40 -4.48 -4.63
C SER A 105 -7.69 -3.23 -3.79
N PRO A 106 -7.19 -3.15 -2.55
CA PRO A 106 -7.31 -1.95 -1.73
C PRO A 106 -6.62 -0.77 -2.42
N SER A 107 -7.14 0.44 -2.22
CA SER A 107 -6.53 1.65 -2.78
C SER A 107 -5.07 1.81 -2.34
N SER A 108 -4.18 2.14 -3.28
CA SER A 108 -2.77 2.44 -2.97
C SER A 108 -2.57 3.83 -2.38
N ASP A 109 -3.55 4.73 -2.53
CA ASP A 109 -3.47 6.08 -1.97
C ASP A 109 -3.75 6.02 -0.47
N ILE A 110 -4.85 5.40 -0.05
CA ILE A 110 -5.33 5.46 1.36
C ILE A 110 -5.23 4.14 2.13
N ALA A 111 -4.85 3.06 1.45
CA ALA A 111 -4.52 1.76 2.02
C ALA A 111 -3.21 1.23 1.40
N HIS A 112 -2.91 -0.05 1.63
CA HIS A 112 -1.61 -0.64 1.30
C HIS A 112 -1.40 -1.01 -0.18
N GLY A 113 -2.46 -1.08 -0.99
CA GLY A 113 -2.30 -1.19 -2.45
C GLY A 113 -1.83 -2.55 -2.98
N ASN A 114 -2.09 -3.65 -2.27
CA ASN A 114 -1.63 -4.98 -2.66
C ASN A 114 -2.77 -6.02 -2.70
N SER A 115 -2.54 -7.08 -3.47
CA SER A 115 -3.33 -8.32 -3.42
C SER A 115 -3.32 -8.94 -2.02
N SER A 116 -4.22 -9.89 -1.79
CA SER A 116 -4.37 -10.47 -0.44
C SER A 116 -3.17 -11.29 0.03
N ILE A 117 -2.94 -11.32 1.34
CA ILE A 117 -1.97 -12.21 1.98
C ILE A 117 -2.33 -13.69 1.75
N LEU A 118 -3.63 -14.03 1.76
CA LEU A 118 -4.06 -15.40 1.59
C LEU A 118 -3.69 -15.95 0.20
N ALA A 119 -3.86 -15.15 -0.86
CA ALA A 119 -3.44 -15.49 -2.22
C ALA A 119 -1.93 -15.77 -2.30
N ASP A 120 -1.10 -14.90 -1.73
CA ASP A 120 0.36 -15.08 -1.72
C ASP A 120 0.76 -16.36 -0.98
N LYS A 121 0.19 -16.61 0.21
CA LYS A 121 0.48 -17.82 1.01
C LYS A 121 0.05 -19.09 0.27
N MET A 122 -1.11 -19.08 -0.37
CA MET A 122 -1.58 -20.19 -1.20
C MET A 122 -0.66 -20.40 -2.41
N ALA A 123 -0.29 -19.33 -3.11
CA ALA A 123 0.62 -19.40 -4.25
C ALA A 123 1.97 -20.01 -3.85
N LEU A 124 2.59 -19.52 -2.77
CA LEU A 124 3.88 -20.01 -2.27
C LEU A 124 3.80 -21.49 -1.91
N LYS A 125 2.69 -21.92 -1.31
CA LYS A 125 2.45 -23.33 -0.98
C LYS A 125 2.33 -24.22 -2.23
N LEU A 126 1.66 -23.73 -3.27
CA LEU A 126 1.41 -24.47 -4.51
C LEU A 126 2.63 -24.57 -5.41
N VAL A 127 3.41 -23.50 -5.55
CA VAL A 127 4.61 -23.49 -6.41
C VAL A 127 5.76 -24.29 -5.79
N GLY A 128 5.78 -24.46 -4.47
CA GLY A 128 6.78 -25.24 -3.75
C GLY A 128 8.15 -24.56 -3.68
N PRO A 129 9.17 -25.25 -3.13
CA PRO A 129 10.46 -24.64 -2.77
C PRO A 129 11.33 -24.23 -3.96
N ALA A 130 11.06 -24.77 -5.16
CA ALA A 130 11.77 -24.40 -6.39
C ALA A 130 10.97 -23.42 -7.28
N GLY A 131 9.77 -23.03 -6.84
CA GLY A 131 8.87 -22.17 -7.59
C GLY A 131 8.94 -20.71 -7.16
N PHE A 132 8.44 -19.82 -8.03
CA PHE A 132 8.39 -18.39 -7.78
C PHE A 132 6.94 -17.92 -7.71
N VAL A 133 6.68 -16.98 -6.81
CA VAL A 133 5.44 -16.20 -6.79
C VAL A 133 5.78 -14.77 -7.14
N VAL A 134 5.20 -14.28 -8.24
CA VAL A 134 5.30 -12.88 -8.62
C VAL A 134 4.04 -12.17 -8.15
N THR A 135 4.21 -11.16 -7.30
CA THR A 135 3.15 -10.25 -6.86
C THR A 135 3.59 -8.82 -7.13
N GLU A 136 2.63 -7.90 -7.15
CA GLU A 136 2.88 -6.48 -7.38
C GLU A 136 2.34 -5.60 -6.24
N ALA A 137 2.76 -4.35 -6.30
CA ALA A 137 2.25 -3.28 -5.46
C ALA A 137 1.86 -2.10 -6.36
N GLY A 138 0.71 -1.48 -6.08
CA GLY A 138 0.25 -0.34 -6.87
C GLY A 138 1.14 0.89 -6.68
N CYS A 139 1.18 1.76 -7.69
CA CYS A 139 2.00 2.98 -7.73
C CYS A 139 3.52 2.70 -7.78
N GLY A 140 4.33 3.74 -7.50
CA GLY A 140 5.80 3.64 -7.47
C GLY A 140 6.33 3.03 -6.18
N ALA A 141 7.65 2.83 -6.11
CA ALA A 141 8.28 2.17 -4.96
C ALA A 141 8.17 2.99 -3.67
N GLU A 142 8.00 4.30 -3.78
CA GLU A 142 7.81 5.19 -2.65
C GLU A 142 6.45 5.01 -1.97
N ILE A 143 5.45 4.47 -2.65
CA ILE A 143 4.11 4.19 -2.10
C ILE A 143 3.90 2.68 -1.97
N GLY A 144 3.80 1.98 -3.10
CA GLY A 144 3.34 0.59 -3.12
C GLY A 144 4.32 -0.34 -2.44
N LEU A 145 5.59 -0.25 -2.83
CA LEU A 145 6.64 -1.10 -2.26
C LEU A 145 6.89 -0.78 -0.78
N GLU A 146 6.88 0.51 -0.41
CA GLU A 146 6.95 0.95 0.99
C GLU A 146 5.87 0.28 1.84
N LYS A 147 4.61 0.34 1.38
CA LYS A 147 3.47 -0.25 2.08
C LYS A 147 3.48 -1.78 2.03
N PHE A 148 3.89 -2.38 0.92
CA PHE A 148 4.05 -3.83 0.81
C PHE A 148 5.05 -4.34 1.87
N PHE A 149 6.19 -3.67 2.05
CA PHE A 149 7.19 -4.07 3.03
C PHE A 149 6.82 -3.69 4.48
N ASN A 150 6.40 -2.45 4.76
CA ASN A 150 6.15 -2.03 6.14
C ASN A 150 4.77 -2.44 6.69
N ILE A 151 3.84 -2.87 5.84
CA ILE A 151 2.49 -3.31 6.24
C ILE A 151 2.30 -4.78 5.88
N LYS A 152 2.23 -5.12 4.59
CA LYS A 152 1.84 -6.49 4.16
C LYS A 152 2.84 -7.55 4.64
N CYS A 153 4.14 -7.35 4.50
CA CYS A 153 5.16 -8.29 4.99
C CYS A 153 5.12 -8.48 6.51
N ARG A 154 4.78 -7.45 7.29
CA ARG A 154 4.64 -7.58 8.75
C ARG A 154 3.47 -8.47 9.13
N TYR A 155 2.32 -8.27 8.49
CA TYR A 155 1.12 -9.05 8.79
C TYR A 155 1.16 -10.45 8.19
N SER A 156 1.79 -10.62 7.04
CA SER A 156 1.89 -11.93 6.40
C SER A 156 2.95 -12.81 7.05
N GLY A 157 4.01 -12.20 7.60
CA GLY A 157 5.25 -12.89 7.99
C GLY A 157 6.10 -13.31 6.80
N LEU A 158 5.73 -12.91 5.58
CA LEU A 158 6.46 -13.22 4.35
C LEU A 158 7.52 -12.16 4.07
N GLN A 159 8.66 -12.60 3.56
CA GLN A 159 9.73 -11.73 3.09
C GLN A 159 9.93 -11.97 1.59
N PRO A 160 10.04 -10.92 0.79
CA PRO A 160 10.38 -11.01 -0.63
C PRO A 160 11.86 -11.35 -0.81
N ASP A 161 12.19 -12.02 -1.91
CA ASP A 161 13.59 -12.33 -2.25
C ASP A 161 14.20 -11.31 -3.23
N VAL A 162 13.38 -10.77 -4.14
CA VAL A 162 13.83 -9.87 -5.21
C VAL A 162 12.79 -8.79 -5.44
N THR A 163 13.24 -7.58 -5.75
CA THR A 163 12.38 -6.51 -6.27
C THR A 163 12.60 -6.36 -7.78
N VAL A 164 11.53 -6.42 -8.56
CA VAL A 164 11.56 -6.03 -9.98
C VAL A 164 11.04 -4.60 -10.13
N MET A 165 11.87 -3.72 -10.68
CA MET A 165 11.53 -2.33 -10.94
C MET A 165 11.22 -2.14 -12.42
N VAL A 166 9.96 -1.90 -12.76
CA VAL A 166 9.55 -1.69 -14.16
C VAL A 166 9.74 -0.23 -14.56
N ALA A 167 10.33 0.00 -15.74
CA ALA A 167 10.52 1.32 -16.31
C ALA A 167 10.26 1.32 -17.83
N THR A 168 9.96 2.50 -18.39
CA THR A 168 9.88 2.72 -19.84
C THR A 168 10.63 4.00 -20.20
N VAL A 169 11.24 4.06 -21.38
CA VAL A 169 11.93 5.28 -21.86
C VAL A 169 10.96 6.47 -21.89
N ARG A 170 9.73 6.24 -22.34
CA ARG A 170 8.68 7.28 -22.40
C ARG A 170 8.34 7.84 -21.02
N ALA A 171 8.12 7.00 -20.00
CA ALA A 171 7.80 7.47 -18.65
C ALA A 171 8.96 8.28 -18.06
N LEU A 172 10.21 7.84 -18.28
CA LEU A 172 11.38 8.58 -17.81
C LEU A 172 11.49 9.94 -18.50
N LYS A 173 11.26 10.05 -19.82
CA LYS A 173 11.17 11.35 -20.51
C LYS A 173 10.09 12.26 -19.92
N MET A 174 8.94 11.71 -19.51
CA MET A 174 7.89 12.47 -18.82
C MET A 174 8.35 13.00 -17.46
N HIS A 175 9.07 12.19 -16.68
CA HIS A 175 9.72 12.68 -15.46
C HIS A 175 10.83 13.72 -15.73
N GLY A 176 11.36 13.74 -16.96
CA GLY A 176 12.23 14.78 -17.53
C GLY A 176 11.54 16.12 -17.84
N GLY A 177 10.21 16.20 -17.76
CA GLY A 177 9.41 17.42 -17.90
C GLY A 177 8.92 17.77 -19.32
N ASP A 178 9.23 16.99 -20.37
CA ASP A 178 8.64 17.09 -21.74
C ASP A 178 9.04 15.88 -22.60
N GLN A 179 8.09 15.33 -23.37
CA GLN A 179 8.19 14.05 -24.08
C GLN A 179 9.15 14.06 -25.29
N LYS A 180 9.51 15.22 -25.85
CA LYS A 180 10.19 15.31 -27.17
C LYS A 180 11.71 15.50 -27.15
N ASN A 181 12.36 15.66 -25.98
CA ASN A 181 13.79 16.00 -25.91
C ASN A 181 14.65 14.91 -25.26
N VAL A 182 15.64 14.40 -25.98
CA VAL A 182 16.58 13.35 -25.51
C VAL A 182 17.40 13.80 -24.29
N ASN A 183 17.76 15.09 -24.20
CA ASN A 183 18.45 15.69 -23.04
C ASN A 183 17.61 15.65 -21.74
N ARG A 184 16.36 15.16 -21.79
CA ARG A 184 15.48 15.00 -20.63
C ARG A 184 15.42 13.57 -20.11
N LEU A 185 15.90 12.58 -20.85
CA LEU A 185 15.92 11.19 -20.39
C LEU A 185 16.86 11.03 -19.19
N GLU A 186 18.04 11.64 -19.23
CA GLU A 186 18.99 11.61 -18.12
C GLU A 186 18.40 12.25 -16.85
N PHE A 187 17.69 13.37 -16.98
CA PHE A 187 16.98 13.98 -15.85
C PHE A 187 15.86 13.06 -15.33
N GLY A 188 15.10 12.46 -16.23
CA GLY A 188 14.09 11.44 -15.91
C GLY A 188 14.66 10.23 -15.16
N CYS A 189 15.86 9.79 -15.54
CA CYS A 189 16.56 8.70 -14.87
C CYS A 189 16.86 9.03 -13.41
N SER A 190 16.93 10.30 -12.99
CA SER A 190 17.03 10.64 -11.56
C SER A 190 15.88 10.06 -10.74
N HIS A 191 14.67 10.01 -11.29
CA HIS A 191 13.52 9.37 -10.66
C HIS A 191 13.73 7.86 -10.54
N LEU A 192 14.17 7.18 -11.61
CA LEU A 192 14.49 5.75 -11.57
C LEU A 192 15.57 5.44 -10.51
N ARG A 193 16.65 6.23 -10.47
CA ARG A 193 17.71 6.08 -9.46
C ARG A 193 17.12 6.15 -8.05
N ARG A 194 16.22 7.13 -7.80
CA ARG A 194 15.54 7.26 -6.51
C ARG A 194 14.66 6.05 -6.17
N GLN A 195 13.93 5.50 -7.14
CA GLN A 195 13.09 4.32 -6.92
C GLN A 195 13.95 3.07 -6.61
N ILE A 196 15.10 2.92 -7.27
CA ILE A 196 16.08 1.86 -6.98
C ILE A 196 16.65 2.04 -5.57
N GLU A 197 17.05 3.26 -5.19
CA GLU A 197 17.53 3.57 -3.83
C GLU A 197 16.48 3.23 -2.75
N ASN A 198 15.22 3.57 -2.99
CA ASN A 198 14.11 3.28 -2.09
C ASN A 198 13.93 1.77 -1.88
N ALA A 199 13.94 0.98 -2.96
CA ALA A 199 13.85 -0.48 -2.86
C ALA A 199 15.06 -1.08 -2.14
N ARG A 200 16.28 -0.62 -2.46
CA ARG A 200 17.52 -1.06 -1.81
C ARG A 200 17.59 -0.70 -0.34
N ALA A 201 16.86 0.31 0.13
CA ALA A 201 16.81 0.68 1.54
C ALA A 201 16.34 -0.48 2.44
N TYR A 202 15.59 -1.44 1.88
CA TYR A 202 15.11 -2.65 2.57
C TYR A 202 16.10 -3.82 2.49
N GLY A 203 17.23 -3.66 1.80
CA GLY A 203 18.30 -4.67 1.72
C GLY A 203 18.14 -5.69 0.60
N LEU A 204 17.12 -5.57 -0.25
CA LEU A 204 16.83 -6.53 -1.33
C LEU A 204 17.59 -6.20 -2.63
N PRO A 205 17.94 -7.21 -3.44
CA PRO A 205 18.41 -7.01 -4.81
C PRO A 205 17.29 -6.45 -5.68
N VAL A 206 17.66 -5.51 -6.57
CA VAL A 206 16.72 -4.86 -7.49
C VAL A 206 17.09 -5.21 -8.93
N VAL A 207 16.19 -5.88 -9.64
CA VAL A 207 16.31 -6.12 -11.08
C VAL A 207 15.45 -5.09 -11.80
N VAL A 208 16.02 -4.33 -12.74
CA VAL A 208 15.25 -3.35 -13.52
C VAL A 208 14.76 -4.00 -14.82
N ALA A 209 13.45 -3.95 -15.06
CA ALA A 209 12.83 -4.39 -16.30
C ALA A 209 12.46 -3.16 -17.15
N ILE A 210 13.10 -3.00 -18.30
CA ILE A 210 12.78 -1.92 -19.25
C ILE A 210 11.80 -2.46 -20.27
N ASN A 211 10.52 -2.09 -20.16
CA ASN A 211 9.52 -2.46 -21.15
C ASN A 211 9.72 -1.64 -22.42
N MET A 212 10.05 -2.33 -23.52
CA MET A 212 10.44 -1.71 -24.78
C MET A 212 9.23 -1.25 -25.59
N PHE A 213 9.34 -0.08 -26.22
CA PHE A 213 8.44 0.39 -27.26
C PHE A 213 9.17 0.49 -28.61
N CYS A 214 8.43 0.38 -29.71
CA CYS A 214 9.00 0.48 -31.06
C CYS A 214 9.65 1.83 -31.38
N SER A 215 9.33 2.87 -30.60
CA SER A 215 9.91 4.21 -30.72
C SER A 215 11.22 4.39 -29.95
N ASP A 216 11.60 3.42 -29.11
CA ASP A 216 12.77 3.55 -28.25
C ASP A 216 14.05 3.28 -29.04
N THR A 217 15.04 4.15 -28.90
CA THR A 217 16.33 3.99 -29.58
C THR A 217 17.32 3.21 -28.71
N GLU A 218 18.29 2.53 -29.33
CA GLU A 218 19.33 1.78 -28.62
C GLU A 218 20.12 2.67 -27.63
N ASN A 219 20.42 3.90 -28.04
CA ASN A 219 21.09 4.89 -27.18
C ASN A 219 20.27 5.24 -25.93
N GLU A 220 18.94 5.31 -26.05
CA GLU A 220 18.07 5.59 -24.91
C GLU A 220 18.00 4.40 -23.96
N LEU A 221 17.91 3.18 -24.50
CA LEU A 221 17.90 1.95 -23.70
C LEU A 221 19.22 1.76 -22.95
N GLU A 222 20.37 2.03 -23.59
CA GLU A 222 21.67 1.95 -22.94
C GLU A 222 21.83 3.05 -21.87
N MET A 223 21.32 4.26 -22.11
CA MET A 223 21.32 5.32 -21.11
C MET A 223 20.53 4.91 -19.85
N VAL A 224 19.31 4.39 -20.01
CA VAL A 224 18.50 3.91 -18.88
C VAL A 224 19.23 2.78 -18.15
N SER A 225 19.81 1.85 -18.89
CA SER A 225 20.56 0.71 -18.34
C SER A 225 21.77 1.14 -17.54
N ALA A 226 22.58 2.05 -18.07
CA ALA A 226 23.72 2.63 -17.39
C ALA A 226 23.32 3.34 -16.10
N GLN A 227 22.25 4.15 -16.13
CA GLN A 227 21.77 4.87 -14.95
C GLN A 227 21.21 3.94 -13.87
N ALA A 228 20.50 2.88 -14.25
CA ALA A 228 20.03 1.86 -13.32
C ALA A 228 21.18 1.11 -12.65
N ARG A 229 22.20 0.69 -13.42
CA ARG A 229 23.42 0.04 -12.89
C ARG A 229 24.18 0.98 -11.95
N LEU A 230 24.31 2.27 -12.29
CA LEU A 230 24.93 3.28 -11.43
C LEU A 230 24.19 3.47 -10.09
N ALA A 231 22.86 3.34 -10.07
CA ALA A 231 22.07 3.33 -8.82
C ALA A 231 22.18 2.01 -8.02
N GLY A 232 22.90 1.03 -8.55
CA GLY A 232 23.14 -0.27 -7.94
C GLY A 232 22.01 -1.28 -8.14
N ALA A 233 21.30 -1.19 -9.28
CA ALA A 233 20.51 -2.33 -9.76
C ALA A 233 21.42 -3.57 -9.89
N PHE A 234 20.90 -4.71 -9.44
CA PHE A 234 21.58 -6.01 -9.55
C PHE A 234 21.72 -6.42 -11.01
N ASP A 235 20.67 -6.22 -11.80
CA ASP A 235 20.66 -6.48 -13.24
C ASP A 235 19.65 -5.55 -13.93
N VAL A 236 19.81 -5.37 -15.24
CA VAL A 236 18.91 -4.55 -16.06
C VAL A 236 18.59 -5.30 -17.35
N VAL A 237 17.30 -5.52 -17.60
CA VAL A 237 16.83 -6.35 -18.71
C VAL A 237 15.78 -5.60 -19.51
N SER A 238 16.03 -5.46 -20.81
CA SER A 238 15.02 -5.01 -21.76
C SER A 238 14.02 -6.14 -22.05
N CYS A 239 12.73 -5.80 -22.03
CA CYS A 239 11.64 -6.76 -22.05
C CYS A 239 10.68 -6.48 -23.21
N THR A 240 10.32 -7.54 -23.95
CA THR A 240 9.42 -7.52 -25.13
C THR A 240 8.16 -8.35 -24.92
N HIS A 241 7.86 -8.77 -23.69
CA HIS A 241 6.79 -9.72 -23.38
C HIS A 241 5.38 -9.27 -23.77
N TRP A 242 5.15 -7.97 -23.94
CA TRP A 242 3.89 -7.48 -24.49
C TRP A 242 3.68 -7.93 -25.95
N ALA A 243 4.73 -7.97 -26.76
CA ALA A 243 4.68 -8.38 -28.16
C ALA A 243 4.98 -9.87 -28.36
N GLU A 244 5.84 -10.45 -27.52
CA GLU A 244 6.42 -11.80 -27.72
C GLU A 244 6.00 -12.80 -26.63
N GLY A 245 5.10 -12.44 -25.73
CA GLY A 245 4.68 -13.29 -24.62
C GLY A 245 5.83 -13.62 -23.65
N GLY A 246 5.79 -14.78 -23.02
CA GLY A 246 6.79 -15.24 -22.06
C GLY A 246 8.21 -15.29 -22.64
N ALA A 247 8.36 -15.54 -23.94
CA ALA A 247 9.65 -15.55 -24.63
C ALA A 247 10.40 -14.21 -24.47
N GLY A 248 9.66 -13.09 -24.54
CA GLY A 248 10.20 -11.73 -24.38
C GLY A 248 10.56 -11.34 -22.94
N ALA A 249 10.39 -12.24 -21.96
CA ALA A 249 10.76 -12.04 -20.56
C ALA A 249 11.68 -13.14 -20.00
N VAL A 250 12.17 -14.08 -20.82
CA VAL A 250 13.06 -15.16 -20.35
C VAL A 250 14.33 -14.61 -19.69
N ALA A 251 14.92 -13.57 -20.26
CA ALA A 251 16.11 -12.92 -19.68
C ALA A 251 15.80 -12.31 -18.30
N LEU A 252 14.61 -11.73 -18.12
CA LEU A 252 14.16 -11.18 -16.84
C LEU A 252 13.98 -12.30 -15.81
N GLY A 253 13.34 -13.40 -16.19
CA GLY A 253 13.18 -14.57 -15.32
C GLY A 253 14.52 -15.12 -14.83
N LYS A 254 15.52 -15.24 -15.72
CA LYS A 254 16.88 -15.66 -15.34
C LYS A 254 17.59 -14.65 -14.43
N ALA A 255 17.38 -13.35 -14.65
CA ALA A 255 17.96 -12.31 -13.80
C ALA A 255 17.34 -12.33 -12.39
N VAL A 256 16.02 -12.52 -12.29
CA VAL A 256 15.32 -12.70 -11.02
C VAL A 256 15.80 -13.95 -10.29
N GLN A 257 15.95 -15.08 -10.99
CA GLN A 257 16.48 -16.31 -10.39
C GLN A 257 17.88 -16.09 -9.79
N ARG A 258 18.80 -15.46 -10.54
CA ARG A 258 20.14 -15.12 -10.01
C ARG A 258 20.08 -14.17 -8.82
N ALA A 259 19.20 -13.18 -8.86
CA ALA A 259 19.04 -12.23 -7.77
C ALA A 259 18.53 -12.90 -6.49
N ALA A 260 17.61 -13.87 -6.61
CA ALA A 260 17.04 -14.60 -5.48
C ALA A 260 18.06 -15.52 -4.78
N GLU A 261 19.12 -15.92 -5.47
CA GLU A 261 20.20 -16.73 -4.87
C GLU A 261 21.14 -15.90 -3.97
N VAL A 262 21.10 -14.56 -4.06
CA VAL A 262 21.95 -13.68 -3.28
C VAL A 262 21.37 -13.52 -1.87
N PRO A 263 22.12 -13.87 -0.81
CA PRO A 263 21.65 -13.62 0.55
C PRO A 263 21.44 -12.12 0.80
N HIS A 264 20.24 -11.77 1.29
CA HIS A 264 19.88 -10.38 1.56
C HIS A 264 19.34 -10.18 2.99
N PRO A 265 19.82 -9.18 3.73
CA PRO A 265 19.27 -8.85 5.03
C PRO A 265 18.03 -7.97 4.86
N PHE A 266 16.87 -8.59 4.60
CA PHE A 266 15.61 -7.87 4.56
C PHE A 266 15.39 -7.15 5.89
N LYS A 267 15.16 -5.83 5.82
CA LYS A 267 14.92 -5.00 6.99
C LYS A 267 13.78 -4.04 6.73
N TYR A 268 12.95 -3.83 7.75
CA TYR A 268 11.94 -2.78 7.70
C TYR A 268 12.56 -1.39 7.80
N LEU A 269 11.82 -0.38 7.34
CA LEU A 269 12.30 1.00 7.32
C LEU A 269 12.39 1.61 8.72
N TYR A 270 11.53 1.17 9.63
CA TYR A 270 11.44 1.62 11.03
C TYR A 270 10.99 0.48 11.96
N PRO A 271 11.36 0.49 13.25
CA PRO A 271 10.75 -0.35 14.28
C PRO A 271 9.33 0.15 14.65
N LEU A 272 8.45 -0.72 15.13
CA LEU A 272 7.06 -0.35 15.42
C LEU A 272 6.91 0.51 16.68
N GLU A 273 7.84 0.36 17.62
CA GLU A 273 7.95 1.04 18.91
C GLU A 273 8.32 2.52 18.77
N MET A 274 8.76 2.93 17.58
CA MET A 274 8.99 4.32 17.24
C MET A 274 7.69 5.12 17.33
N SER A 275 7.77 6.38 17.76
CA SER A 275 6.59 7.25 17.86
C SER A 275 5.89 7.40 16.51
N ILE A 276 4.58 7.69 16.53
CA ILE A 276 3.80 7.90 15.29
C ILE A 276 4.47 8.97 14.43
N GLU A 277 4.87 10.10 15.03
CA GLU A 277 5.56 11.20 14.34
C GLU A 277 6.87 10.76 13.67
N GLU A 278 7.73 10.06 14.41
CA GLU A 278 9.03 9.62 13.87
C GLU A 278 8.88 8.58 12.76
N LYS A 279 7.86 7.71 12.82
CA LYS A 279 7.56 6.78 11.73
C LYS A 279 7.14 7.52 10.46
N ILE A 280 6.25 8.52 10.58
CA ILE A 280 5.84 9.36 9.45
C ILE A 280 7.05 10.09 8.86
N ARG A 281 7.86 10.71 9.71
CA ARG A 281 9.09 11.42 9.29
C ARG A 281 10.07 10.49 8.59
N THR A 282 10.26 9.28 9.12
CA THR A 282 11.15 8.27 8.55
C THR A 282 10.70 7.87 7.15
N VAL A 283 9.42 7.56 6.95
CA VAL A 283 8.86 7.26 5.62
C VAL A 283 9.09 8.46 4.69
N ALA A 284 8.74 9.66 5.13
CA ALA A 284 8.82 10.85 4.29
C ALA A 284 10.25 11.17 3.84
N GLN A 285 11.22 11.14 4.75
CA GLN A 285 12.62 11.43 4.43
C GLN A 285 13.25 10.32 3.58
N ARG A 286 13.02 9.06 3.96
CA ARG A 286 13.67 7.93 3.29
C ARG A 286 13.10 7.62 1.93
N MET A 287 11.78 7.72 1.74
CA MET A 287 11.12 7.37 0.48
C MET A 287 10.94 8.59 -0.42
N TYR A 288 10.43 9.69 0.12
CA TYR A 288 10.10 10.88 -0.69
C TYR A 288 11.24 11.87 -0.82
N GLY A 289 12.24 11.81 0.07
CA GLY A 289 13.40 12.70 0.02
C GLY A 289 13.07 14.10 0.54
N VAL A 290 12.04 14.23 1.37
CA VAL A 290 11.66 15.52 1.99
C VAL A 290 12.68 15.93 3.04
N LYS A 291 12.74 17.22 3.34
CA LYS A 291 13.58 17.74 4.44
C LYS A 291 12.98 17.35 5.80
N ASP A 292 11.70 17.58 5.97
CA ASP A 292 10.96 17.27 7.19
C ASP A 292 9.45 17.12 6.90
N ILE A 293 8.67 16.85 7.95
CA ILE A 293 7.21 16.86 7.93
C ILE A 293 6.68 18.09 8.69
N GLN A 294 5.51 18.57 8.28
CA GLN A 294 4.79 19.61 9.00
C GLN A 294 3.45 19.04 9.45
N LEU A 295 3.26 18.93 10.76
CA LEU A 295 2.02 18.41 11.34
C LEU A 295 1.05 19.55 11.63
N SER A 296 -0.20 19.42 11.19
CA SER A 296 -1.29 20.32 11.59
C SER A 296 -1.63 20.16 13.08
N ALA A 297 -2.32 21.14 13.67
CA ALA A 297 -2.83 21.02 15.04
C ALA A 297 -3.77 19.79 15.20
N GLN A 298 -4.56 19.49 14.17
CA GLN A 298 -5.42 18.31 14.13
C GLN A 298 -4.61 17.02 14.14
N ALA A 299 -3.58 16.91 13.30
CA ALA A 299 -2.70 15.75 13.26
C ALA A 299 -1.98 15.55 14.60
N LEU A 300 -1.46 16.61 15.24
CA LEU A 300 -0.83 16.54 16.56
C LEU A 300 -1.80 16.05 17.64
N ASN A 301 -3.04 16.55 17.65
CA ASN A 301 -4.06 16.09 18.60
C ASN A 301 -4.38 14.61 18.41
N LYS A 302 -4.49 14.15 17.16
CA LYS A 302 -4.72 12.73 16.84
C LYS A 302 -3.53 11.84 17.20
N ILE A 303 -2.29 12.29 17.01
CA ILE A 303 -1.10 11.56 17.49
C ILE A 303 -1.19 11.32 18.99
N ARG A 304 -1.53 12.35 19.78
CA ARG A 304 -1.69 12.23 21.24
C ARG A 304 -2.82 11.27 21.60
N LEU A 305 -3.97 11.38 20.92
CA LEU A 305 -5.11 10.50 21.13
C LEU A 305 -4.76 9.04 20.85
N TYR A 306 -4.22 8.74 19.67
CA TYR A 306 -3.87 7.38 19.25
C TYR A 306 -2.74 6.77 20.10
N THR A 307 -1.84 7.61 20.60
CA THR A 307 -0.84 7.16 21.58
C THR A 307 -1.50 6.76 22.90
N LYS A 308 -2.42 7.57 23.43
CA LYS A 308 -3.19 7.24 24.64
C LYS A 308 -4.04 5.98 24.47
N GLN A 309 -4.59 5.76 23.28
CA GLN A 309 -5.39 4.58 22.94
C GLN A 309 -4.55 3.32 22.65
N GLY A 310 -3.22 3.38 22.77
CA GLY A 310 -2.34 2.23 22.53
C GLY A 310 -2.13 1.87 21.05
N LEU A 311 -2.56 2.73 20.13
CA LEU A 311 -2.41 2.55 18.68
C LEU A 311 -1.03 3.02 18.17
N ALA A 312 -0.18 3.51 19.07
CA ALA A 312 1.15 4.03 18.72
C ALA A 312 2.01 3.02 17.97
N ASN A 313 1.86 1.72 18.21
CA ASN A 313 2.71 0.68 17.59
C ASN A 313 2.23 0.23 16.21
N LEU A 314 1.14 0.80 15.68
CA LEU A 314 0.68 0.46 14.33
C LEU A 314 1.64 1.01 13.26
N PRO A 315 1.84 0.31 12.13
CA PRO A 315 2.56 0.85 10.97
C PRO A 315 1.82 2.04 10.34
N ILE A 316 2.55 2.76 9.48
CA ILE A 316 2.09 3.98 8.81
C ILE A 316 1.79 3.69 7.34
N CYS A 317 0.64 4.15 6.86
CA CYS A 317 0.23 4.14 5.47
C CYS A 317 0.03 5.59 5.00
N VAL A 318 1.08 6.24 4.49
CA VAL A 318 0.94 7.65 4.07
C VAL A 318 0.01 7.75 2.86
N ALA A 319 -1.00 8.62 2.96
CA ALA A 319 -1.86 8.99 1.86
C ALA A 319 -1.34 10.24 1.16
N LYS A 320 -0.83 10.07 -0.06
CA LYS A 320 -0.34 11.13 -0.95
C LYS A 320 -0.65 10.79 -2.42
N THR A 321 -0.48 11.75 -3.31
CA THR A 321 -0.53 11.48 -4.76
C THR A 321 0.58 10.52 -5.20
N HIS A 322 0.26 9.61 -6.12
CA HIS A 322 1.24 8.72 -6.77
C HIS A 322 1.96 9.34 -7.97
N LEU A 323 1.58 10.54 -8.39
CA LEU A 323 2.14 11.19 -9.59
C LEU A 323 3.49 11.87 -9.33
N SER A 324 3.87 12.03 -8.07
CA SER A 324 5.00 12.85 -7.65
C SER A 324 5.56 12.36 -6.32
N LEU A 325 6.88 12.48 -6.13
CA LEU A 325 7.51 12.30 -4.82
C LEU A 325 7.13 13.44 -3.85
N SER A 326 6.65 14.57 -4.37
CA SER A 326 6.23 15.72 -3.58
C SER A 326 4.71 15.75 -3.37
N PRO A 327 4.19 16.62 -2.49
CA PRO A 327 2.73 16.77 -2.32
C PRO A 327 2.04 17.38 -3.55
N GLU A 328 2.79 17.95 -4.50
CA GLU A 328 2.26 18.56 -5.72
C GLU A 328 2.35 17.59 -6.89
N GLN A 329 1.20 17.26 -7.51
CA GLN A 329 1.11 16.32 -8.63
C GLN A 329 1.98 16.71 -9.84
N GLY A 330 2.14 18.02 -10.10
CA GLY A 330 2.85 18.53 -11.27
C GLY A 330 4.38 18.55 -11.15
N ARG A 331 4.95 18.27 -9.97
CA ARG A 331 6.42 18.30 -9.77
C ARG A 331 7.04 16.94 -10.12
N THR A 332 7.64 16.87 -11.30
CA THR A 332 8.28 15.67 -11.84
C THR A 332 9.73 15.48 -11.34
N GLY A 333 10.34 14.33 -11.66
CA GLY A 333 11.72 14.01 -11.28
C GLY A 333 11.88 13.70 -9.80
N VAL A 334 12.92 14.26 -9.17
CA VAL A 334 13.20 14.15 -7.73
C VAL A 334 13.21 15.54 -7.11
N PRO A 335 12.03 16.07 -6.72
CA PRO A 335 11.92 17.36 -6.04
C PRO A 335 12.75 17.36 -4.75
N LYS A 336 13.37 18.49 -4.43
CA LYS A 336 14.20 18.68 -3.23
C LYS A 336 13.67 19.82 -2.36
N ASP A 337 14.15 19.86 -1.13
CA ASP A 337 13.99 20.98 -0.20
C ASP A 337 12.54 21.40 0.09
N PHE A 338 11.64 20.41 0.19
CA PHE A 338 10.26 20.63 0.61
C PHE A 338 9.95 19.91 1.92
N THR A 339 8.91 20.41 2.60
CA THR A 339 8.36 19.83 3.83
C THR A 339 7.02 19.20 3.50
N LEU A 340 6.76 17.98 3.98
CA LEU A 340 5.51 17.27 3.69
C LEU A 340 4.39 17.72 4.66
N PRO A 341 3.30 18.34 4.19
CA PRO A 341 2.23 18.80 5.07
C PRO A 341 1.27 17.66 5.40
N ILE A 342 1.28 17.21 6.66
CA ILE A 342 0.33 16.22 7.19
C ILE A 342 -0.84 16.96 7.82
N VAL A 343 -2.00 16.88 7.17
CA VAL A 343 -3.20 17.63 7.58
C VAL A 343 -4.07 16.84 8.54
N ASP A 344 -4.07 15.52 8.44
CA ASP A 344 -4.87 14.62 9.27
C ASP A 344 -4.19 13.27 9.46
N ILE A 345 -4.69 12.46 10.40
CA ILE A 345 -4.34 11.04 10.53
C ILE A 345 -5.63 10.23 10.71
N GLN A 346 -5.85 9.22 9.88
CA GLN A 346 -7.00 8.34 9.99
C GLN A 346 -6.61 6.99 10.57
N PRO A 347 -7.36 6.45 11.55
CA PRO A 347 -7.07 5.15 12.12
C PRO A 347 -7.81 4.07 11.32
N ASN A 348 -7.08 3.14 10.73
CA ASN A 348 -7.64 1.90 10.18
C ASN A 348 -7.28 0.76 11.14
N VAL A 349 -7.93 0.75 12.30
CA VAL A 349 -7.56 -0.12 13.44
C VAL A 349 -7.77 -1.59 13.12
N GLY A 350 -8.85 -1.94 12.40
CA GLY A 350 -9.11 -3.31 11.98
C GLY A 350 -8.11 -3.79 10.94
N ALA A 351 -7.75 -2.92 9.98
CA ALA A 351 -6.69 -3.24 9.02
C ALA A 351 -5.29 -3.25 9.68
N GLY A 352 -5.12 -2.47 10.74
CA GLY A 352 -3.93 -2.42 11.58
C GLY A 352 -2.96 -1.27 11.26
N PHE A 353 -3.37 -0.18 10.63
CA PHE A 353 -2.43 0.91 10.33
C PHE A 353 -3.01 2.30 10.57
N LEU A 354 -2.14 3.27 10.80
CA LEU A 354 -2.51 4.68 10.80
C LEU A 354 -2.23 5.27 9.42
N CYS A 355 -3.13 6.12 8.93
CA CYS A 355 -3.08 6.71 7.62
C CYS A 355 -2.90 8.24 7.72
N PRO A 356 -1.67 8.76 7.77
CA PRO A 356 -1.40 10.19 7.69
C PRO A 356 -1.79 10.71 6.31
N VAL A 357 -2.61 11.76 6.29
CA VAL A 357 -3.14 12.36 5.08
C VAL A 357 -2.31 13.59 4.73
N VAL A 358 -1.73 13.59 3.53
CA VAL A 358 -1.05 14.75 2.96
C VAL A 358 -2.09 15.69 2.32
N ASN A 359 -1.90 17.00 2.44
CA ASN A 359 -2.76 17.98 1.76
C ASN A 359 -2.82 17.68 0.23
N ASN A 360 -3.99 17.83 -0.42
CA ASN A 360 -4.26 17.52 -1.84
C ASN A 360 -4.42 16.04 -2.26
N VAL A 361 -4.74 15.12 -1.35
CA VAL A 361 -5.24 13.79 -1.78
C VAL A 361 -6.70 13.90 -2.20
N SER A 362 -6.95 13.86 -3.52
CA SER A 362 -8.28 13.93 -4.13
C SER A 362 -9.25 12.88 -3.59
N ALA A 363 -8.75 11.74 -3.10
CA ALA A 363 -9.58 10.66 -2.54
C ALA A 363 -10.33 11.05 -1.24
N PHE A 364 -9.98 12.16 -0.59
CA PHE A 364 -10.67 12.67 0.60
C PHE A 364 -11.50 13.93 0.35
N SER A 365 -11.31 14.62 -0.78
CA SER A 365 -12.30 15.57 -1.28
C SER A 365 -13.40 14.76 -1.93
N GLY A 366 -14.63 14.80 -1.41
CA GLY A 366 -15.78 14.03 -1.93
C GLY A 366 -16.29 14.50 -3.31
N ALA A 367 -15.38 14.64 -4.26
CA ALA A 367 -15.60 14.93 -5.67
C ALA A 367 -14.77 13.92 -6.48
N ASP A 368 -15.47 13.22 -7.36
CA ASP A 368 -14.96 12.46 -8.52
C ASP A 368 -14.56 11.00 -8.28
N SER A 369 -15.57 10.14 -8.16
CA SER A 369 -15.54 8.84 -8.83
C SER A 369 -16.21 8.98 -10.21
N PRO A 370 -15.53 8.72 -11.34
CA PRO A 370 -16.25 8.45 -12.57
C PRO A 370 -16.92 7.07 -12.41
N THR A 371 -18.23 7.07 -12.60
CA THR A 371 -19.07 5.88 -12.83
C THR A 371 -18.44 4.88 -13.79
#